data_AF-A0A4U0F8R0-F1
#
_entry.id   AF-A0A4U0F8R0-F1
#
_cell.length_a   1.000
_cell.length_b   1.000
_cell.length_c   1.000
_cell.angle_alpha   90.00
_cell.angle_beta   90.00
_cell.angle_gamma   90.00
#
_symmetry.space_group_name_H-M   'P 1'
#
loop_
_entity.id
_entity.type
_entity.pdbx_description
1 polymer ?
#
loop_
_entity_poly.entity_id
_entity_poly.type
_entity_poly.pdbx_seq_one_letter_code
_entity_poly.pdbx_strand_id
1 'polypeptide(L)'
;MDAANHSEFSPLLRVDAHPNPASPERAAASVGLADEIDRLRQVMAETFLRECSFTADTVIRISRQLDVKINEYMIGRKKAR
;
A
#
# COMPACT_ATOMS: atom_id res chain seq x y z
N MET A 1 -20.15 -48.04 -2.59
CA MET A 1 -20.07 -47.18 -1.40
C MET A 1 -19.30 -45.95 -1.82
N ASP A 2 -20.05 -44.99 -2.38
CA ASP A 2 -19.58 -43.71 -2.88
C ASP A 2 -19.33 -42.76 -1.71
N ALA A 3 -18.12 -42.22 -1.61
CA ALA A 3 -17.83 -41.10 -0.75
C ALA A 3 -17.37 -39.94 -1.63
N ALA A 4 -18.31 -39.01 -1.84
CA ALA A 4 -18.08 -37.73 -2.46
C ALA A 4 -17.00 -36.96 -1.69
N ASN A 5 -15.90 -36.62 -2.37
CA ASN A 5 -15.05 -35.51 -1.96
C ASN A 5 -14.96 -34.54 -3.14
N HIS A 6 -16.09 -33.89 -3.44
CA HIS A 6 -16.09 -32.64 -4.17
C HIS A 6 -15.53 -31.56 -3.24
N SER A 7 -14.19 -31.48 -3.15
CA SER A 7 -13.56 -30.27 -2.65
C SER A 7 -13.70 -29.23 -3.75
N GLU A 8 -14.73 -28.40 -3.59
CA GLU A 8 -15.01 -27.20 -4.38
C GLU A 8 -13.74 -26.37 -4.52
N PHE A 9 -13.07 -26.52 -5.67
CA PHE A 9 -12.05 -25.60 -6.13
C PHE A 9 -12.76 -24.27 -6.41
N SER A 10 -12.93 -23.45 -5.37
CA SER A 10 -13.48 -22.11 -5.49
C SER A 10 -12.59 -21.31 -6.43
N PRO A 11 -13.06 -20.91 -7.63
CA PRO A 11 -12.32 -19.99 -8.48
C PRO A 11 -12.73 -18.57 -8.08
N LEU A 12 -12.42 -18.20 -6.83
CA LEU A 12 -12.61 -16.83 -6.36
C LEU A 12 -11.26 -16.14 -6.27
N LEU A 13 -10.79 -15.71 -7.44
CA LEU A 13 -10.21 -14.38 -7.66
C LEU A 13 -9.99 -14.22 -9.16
N ARG A 14 -11.08 -13.94 -9.86
CA ARG A 14 -11.05 -13.22 -11.13
C ARG A 14 -10.30 -11.93 -10.86
N VAL A 15 -9.04 -11.86 -11.27
CA VAL A 15 -8.16 -10.68 -11.13
C VAL A 15 -8.58 -9.60 -12.14
N ASP A 16 -9.87 -9.30 -12.23
CA ASP A 16 -10.36 -8.17 -13.00
C ASP A 16 -10.40 -6.95 -12.09
N ALA A 17 -9.24 -6.34 -11.92
CA ALA A 17 -9.15 -4.95 -11.51
C ALA A 17 -7.79 -4.37 -11.90
N HIS A 18 -7.46 -4.35 -13.19
CA HIS A 18 -6.59 -3.29 -13.68
C HIS A 18 -7.35 -1.97 -13.48
N PRO A 19 -6.87 -1.04 -12.62
CA PRO A 19 -7.51 0.25 -12.51
C PRO A 19 -7.29 0.98 -13.83
N ASN A 20 -8.38 1.28 -14.54
CA ASN A 20 -8.37 2.18 -15.70
C ASN A 20 -7.77 3.54 -15.28
N PRO A 21 -6.59 3.93 -15.79
CA PRO A 21 -6.02 5.25 -15.51
C PRO A 21 -6.74 6.26 -16.41
N ALA A 22 -8.01 6.54 -16.15
CA ALA A 22 -8.82 7.45 -16.97
C ALA A 22 -8.36 8.93 -16.92
N SER A 23 -7.24 9.24 -16.26
CA SER A 23 -6.54 10.51 -16.43
C SER A 23 -5.04 10.35 -16.17
N PRO A 24 -4.18 10.75 -17.12
CA PRO A 24 -2.73 10.67 -16.97
C PRO A 24 -2.21 11.48 -15.77
N GLU A 25 -2.91 12.56 -15.42
CA GLU A 25 -2.59 13.40 -14.25
C GLU A 25 -2.74 12.63 -12.93
N ARG A 26 -3.79 11.82 -12.78
CA ARG A 26 -4.00 11.00 -11.58
C ARG A 26 -3.02 9.83 -11.51
N ALA A 27 -2.67 9.25 -12.66
CA ALA A 27 -1.64 8.23 -12.73
C ALA A 27 -0.28 8.80 -12.29
N ALA A 28 0.12 9.97 -12.82
CA ALA A 28 1.36 10.64 -12.44
C ALA A 28 1.39 11.02 -10.95
N ALA A 29 0.29 11.56 -10.41
CA ALA A 29 0.18 11.85 -8.98
C ALA A 29 0.27 10.59 -8.11
N SER A 30 -0.34 9.48 -8.55
CA SER A 30 -0.26 8.20 -7.83
C SER A 30 1.14 7.57 -7.86
N VAL A 31 1.89 7.73 -8.96
CA VAL A 31 3.29 7.30 -9.07
C VAL A 31 4.17 8.13 -8.13
N GLY A 32 4.02 9.45 -8.13
CA GLY A 32 4.78 10.32 -7.23
C GLY A 32 4.52 10.03 -5.74
N LEU A 33 3.26 9.76 -5.37
CA LEU A 33 2.91 9.35 -4.01
C LEU A 33 3.47 7.98 -3.64
N ALA A 34 3.49 7.02 -4.58
CA ALA A 34 4.08 5.70 -4.35
C ALA A 34 5.60 5.80 -4.09
N ASP A 35 6.31 6.57 -4.90
CA ASP A 35 7.74 6.81 -4.71
C ASP A 35 8.05 7.49 -3.36
N GLU A 36 7.19 8.42 -2.94
CA GLU A 36 7.34 9.11 -1.66
C GLU A 36 7.08 8.17 -0.47
N ILE A 37 6.09 7.28 -0.58
CA ILE A 37 5.82 6.22 0.41
C ILE A 37 7.03 5.29 0.53
N ASP A 38 7.61 4.84 -0.58
CA ASP A 38 8.75 3.91 -0.55
C ASP A 38 10.02 4.57 0.03
N ARG A 39 10.29 5.84 -0.30
CA ARG A 39 11.37 6.60 0.34
C ARG A 39 11.15 6.72 1.85
N LEU A 40 9.94 7.05 2.30
CA LEU A 40 9.62 7.17 3.72
C LEU A 40 9.78 5.84 4.46
N ARG A 41 9.42 4.71 3.82
CA ARG A 41 9.66 3.37 4.38
C ARG A 41 11.15 3.08 4.55
N GLN A 42 11.96 3.40 3.55
CA GLN A 42 13.40 3.21 3.62
C GLN A 42 14.02 4.08 4.73
N VAL A 43 13.66 5.36 4.78
CA VAL A 43 14.13 6.28 5.83
C VAL A 43 13.70 5.82 7.23
N MET A 44 12.47 5.30 7.37
CA MET A 44 11.99 4.75 8.65
C MET A 44 12.81 3.53 9.08
N ALA A 45 13.10 2.62 8.15
CA ALA A 45 13.90 1.43 8.42
C ALA A 45 15.34 1.80 8.81
N GLU A 46 15.98 2.71 8.08
CA GLU A 46 17.32 3.20 8.41
C GLU A 46 17.36 3.90 9.76
N THR A 47 16.34 4.71 10.07
CA THR A 47 16.25 5.41 11.37
C THR A 47 16.05 4.41 12.50
N PHE A 48 15.20 3.41 12.32
CA PHE A 48 15.05 2.32 13.29
C PHE A 48 16.37 1.59 13.53
N LEU A 49 17.14 1.30 12.49
CA LEU A 49 18.46 0.66 12.63
C LEU A 49 19.47 1.53 13.40
N ARG A 50 19.38 2.86 13.30
CA ARG A 50 20.25 3.79 14.04
C ARG A 50 19.81 3.96 15.50
N GLU A 51 18.52 4.11 15.74
CA GLU A 51 17.94 4.36 17.06
C GLU A 51 17.74 3.07 17.87
N CYS A 52 17.75 1.91 17.20
CA CYS A 52 17.42 0.58 17.75
C CYS A 52 16.07 0.53 18.48
N SER A 53 15.15 1.44 18.16
CA SER A 53 13.88 1.59 18.86
C SER A 53 12.78 2.07 17.93
N PHE A 54 11.64 1.37 17.96
CA PHE A 54 10.43 1.80 17.27
C PHE A 54 9.69 2.93 18.00
N THR A 55 10.02 3.17 19.28
CA THR A 55 9.42 4.24 20.09
C THR A 55 10.28 5.49 20.15
N ALA A 56 11.41 5.52 19.45
CA ALA A 56 12.19 6.75 19.30
C ALA A 56 11.35 7.81 18.59
N ASP A 57 11.36 9.04 19.11
CA ASP A 57 10.58 10.17 18.56
C ASP A 57 10.82 10.36 17.07
N THR A 58 12.06 10.14 16.60
CA THR A 58 12.43 10.23 15.18
C THR A 58 11.69 9.20 14.34
N VAL A 59 11.63 7.93 14.79
CA VAL A 59 10.92 6.85 14.09
C VAL A 59 9.41 7.07 14.10
N ILE A 60 8.86 7.48 15.25
CA ILE A 60 7.43 7.81 15.38
C ILE A 60 7.04 8.95 14.44
N ARG A 61 7.86 10.00 14.34
CA ARG A 61 7.61 11.12 13.42
C ARG A 61 7.60 10.66 11.98
N ILE A 62 8.57 9.85 11.56
CA ILE A 62 8.63 9.31 10.19
C ILE A 62 7.42 8.40 9.91
N SER A 63 7.03 7.55 10.85
CA SER A 63 5.82 6.71 10.75
C SER A 63 4.57 7.56 10.50
N ARG A 64 4.37 8.62 11.29
CA ARG A 64 3.22 9.51 11.10
C ARG A 64 3.21 10.17 9.72
N GLN A 65 4.38 10.57 9.22
CA GLN A 65 4.49 11.13 7.87
C GLN A 65 4.16 10.08 6.79
N LEU A 66 4.63 8.85 6.97
CA LEU A 66 4.31 7.73 6.08
C LEU A 66 2.81 7.44 6.05
N ASP A 67 2.14 7.42 7.21
CA ASP A 67 0.70 7.20 7.31
C ASP A 67 -0.10 8.26 6.55
N VAL A 68 0.30 9.54 6.64
CA VAL A 68 -0.34 10.63 5.88
C VAL A 68 -0.23 10.36 4.38
N LYS A 69 0.95 9.98 3.88
CA LYS A 69 1.16 9.72 2.45
C LYS A 69 0.41 8.49 1.95
N ILE A 70 0.33 7.44 2.76
CA ILE A 70 -0.52 6.27 2.47
C ILE A 70 -1.98 6.70 2.39
N ASN A 71 -2.46 7.49 3.34
CA ASN A 71 -3.84 7.98 3.33
C ASN A 71 -4.15 8.83 2.10
N GLU A 72 -3.25 9.75 1.72
CA GLU A 72 -3.35 10.55 0.49
C GLU A 72 -3.45 9.66 -0.75
N TYR A 73 -2.56 8.68 -0.88
CA TYR A 73 -2.55 7.73 -1.99
C TYR A 73 -3.87 6.94 -2.05
N MET A 74 -4.36 6.45 -0.91
CA MET A 74 -5.60 5.68 -0.83
C MET A 74 -6.84 6.53 -1.16
N ILE A 75 -6.90 7.79 -0.71
CA ILE A 75 -8.00 8.71 -1.02
C ILE A 75 -8.00 9.07 -2.50
N GLY A 76 -6.84 9.38 -3.08
CA GLY A 76 -6.70 9.66 -4.52
C GLY A 76 -7.18 8.50 -5.39
N ARG A 77 -6.94 7.26 -4.95
CA ARG A 77 -7.41 6.05 -5.63
C ARG A 77 -8.91 5.79 -5.44
N LYS A 78 -9.47 6.09 -4.27
CA LYS A 78 -10.92 5.94 -3.98
C LYS A 78 -11.78 6.97 -4.71
N LYS A 79 -11.31 8.21 -4.87
CA LYS A 79 -11.98 9.27 -5.65
C LYS A 79 -11.96 9.04 -7.16
N ALA A 80 -11.26 8.02 -7.64
CA ALA A 80 -11.20 7.64 -9.05
C ALA A 80 -12.20 6.51 -9.41
N ARG A 81 -13.02 6.07 -8.45
CA ARG A 81 -14.11 5.10 -8.66
C ARG A 81 -15.44 5.79 -8.85
#